data_AF-A0A2V9YWS9-F1
#
_entry.id   AF-A0A2V9YWS9-F1
#
_cell.length_a   1.000
_cell.length_b   1.000
_cell.length_c   1.000
_cell.angle_alpha   90.00
_cell.angle_beta   90.00
_cell.angle_gamma   90.00
#
_symmetry.space_group_name_H-M   'P 1'
#
loop_
_entity.id
_entity.type
_entity.pdbx_description
1 polymer ?
#
loop_
_entity_poly.entity_id
_entity_poly.type
_entity_poly.pdbx_seq_one_letter_code
_entity_poly.pdbx_strand_id
1 'polypeptide(L)'
;MDTDFTAKFVDVWPDGFAQNLTEGIVRARYRDSREQPQFMNPGQTYKFTLDLWATSNIFRKGHRLRLEVSSSNFPRFDRNLNTSEDGFSTRQPVAATNVIFHDAQHLSALILPIVPVP
;
A
#
# COMPACT_ATOMS: atom_id res chain seq x y z
N MET A 1 -12.88 6.86 11.28
CA MET A 1 -12.91 5.64 10.44
C MET A 1 -11.51 5.07 10.32
N ASP A 2 -11.40 3.85 9.81
CA ASP A 2 -10.14 3.18 9.51
C ASP A 2 -10.24 2.42 8.18
N THR A 3 -9.10 2.06 7.60
CA THR A 3 -8.97 1.17 6.41
C THR A 3 -7.51 0.75 6.32
N ASP A 4 -7.18 -0.19 5.44
CA ASP A 4 -5.80 -0.47 5.07
C ASP A 4 -5.47 0.13 3.70
N PHE A 5 -4.19 0.39 3.47
CA PHE A 5 -3.61 0.63 2.14
C PHE A 5 -2.44 -0.32 1.95
N THR A 6 -2.43 -1.02 0.82
CA THR A 6 -1.37 -1.96 0.44
C THR A 6 -0.71 -1.49 -0.84
N ALA A 7 0.58 -1.77 -0.97
CA ALA A 7 1.31 -1.57 -2.20
C ALA A 7 2.20 -2.78 -2.50
N LYS A 8 2.21 -3.20 -3.77
CA LYS A 8 3.04 -4.31 -4.27
C LYS A 8 3.93 -3.81 -5.40
N PHE A 9 5.20 -4.13 -5.29
CA PHE A 9 6.22 -3.83 -6.29
C PHE A 9 6.42 -5.03 -7.20
N VAL A 10 6.24 -4.82 -8.50
CA VAL A 10 6.11 -5.91 -9.48
C VAL A 10 7.05 -5.70 -10.66
N ASP A 11 7.71 -6.77 -11.06
CA ASP A 11 8.41 -6.90 -12.34
C ASP A 11 7.51 -7.60 -13.35
N VAL A 12 7.10 -6.88 -14.39
CA VAL A 12 6.28 -7.42 -15.47
C VAL A 12 7.19 -7.79 -16.63
N TRP A 13 7.21 -9.09 -16.91
CA TRP A 13 8.02 -9.70 -17.96
C TRP A 13 7.37 -9.47 -19.34
N PRO A 14 8.15 -9.57 -20.45
CA PRO A 14 7.64 -9.34 -21.80
C PRO A 14 6.50 -10.28 -22.23
N ASP A 15 6.43 -11.48 -21.65
CA ASP A 15 5.37 -12.47 -21.88
C ASP A 15 4.10 -12.21 -21.05
N GLY A 16 4.10 -11.17 -20.23
CA GLY A 16 2.99 -10.80 -19.35
C GLY A 16 3.05 -11.41 -17.96
N PHE A 17 4.05 -12.25 -17.63
CA PHE A 17 4.23 -12.73 -16.27
C PHE A 17 4.50 -11.56 -15.31
N ALA A 18 3.72 -11.47 -14.23
CA ALA A 18 3.80 -10.40 -13.25
C ALA A 18 4.40 -10.94 -11.95
N GLN A 19 5.72 -10.81 -11.80
CA GLN A 19 6.45 -11.28 -10.64
C GLN A 19 6.34 -10.29 -9.49
N ASN A 20 5.73 -10.70 -8.39
CA ASN A 20 5.77 -9.94 -7.14
C ASN A 20 7.21 -9.94 -6.58
N LEU A 21 7.81 -8.77 -6.42
CA LEU A 21 9.14 -8.62 -5.84
C LEU A 21 9.08 -8.43 -4.33
N THR A 22 8.20 -7.52 -3.89
CA THR A 22 7.95 -7.22 -2.48
C THR A 22 6.67 -6.41 -2.33
N GLU A 23 6.14 -6.33 -1.12
CA GLU A 23 4.90 -5.62 -0.83
C GLU A 23 4.80 -5.25 0.65
N GLY A 24 4.02 -4.21 0.92
CA GLY A 24 3.78 -3.68 2.25
C GLY A 24 2.32 -3.31 2.47
N ILE A 25 2.00 -3.02 3.73
CA ILE A 25 0.69 -2.55 4.17
C ILE A 25 0.88 -1.46 5.22
N VAL A 26 -0.04 -0.49 5.22
CA VAL A 26 -0.26 0.39 6.36
C VAL A 26 -1.73 0.34 6.72
N ARG A 27 -2.03 0.09 8.00
CA ARG A 27 -3.36 0.30 8.56
C ARG A 27 -3.48 1.76 8.95
N ALA A 28 -4.51 2.43 8.46
CA ALA A 28 -4.57 3.89 8.43
C ALA A 28 -4.53 4.54 9.82
N ARG A 29 -5.06 3.85 10.86
CA ARG A 29 -4.93 4.31 12.24
C ARG A 29 -3.48 4.43 12.71
N TYR A 30 -2.55 3.71 12.11
CA TYR A 30 -1.11 3.71 12.45
C TYR A 30 -0.24 4.49 11.45
N ARG A 31 -0.84 5.34 10.61
CA ARG A 31 -0.12 6.09 9.57
C ARG A 31 1.02 6.97 10.12
N ASP A 32 0.85 7.51 11.33
CA ASP A 32 1.79 8.45 11.96
C ASP A 32 2.61 7.78 13.08
N SER A 33 2.07 6.75 13.74
CA SER A 33 2.72 6.00 14.81
C SER A 33 2.16 4.60 14.92
N ARG A 34 3.02 3.61 15.14
CA ARG A 34 2.60 2.22 15.42
C ARG A 34 2.11 2.03 16.85
N GLU A 35 2.43 2.95 17.74
CA GLU A 35 2.09 2.88 19.18
C GLU A 35 0.87 3.72 19.53
N GLN A 36 0.66 4.84 18.82
CA GLN A 36 -0.42 5.78 19.09
C GLN A 36 -1.40 5.81 17.91
N PRO A 37 -2.42 4.93 17.91
CA PRO A 37 -3.40 4.90 16.83
C PRO A 37 -4.26 6.16 16.81
N GLN A 38 -4.49 6.71 15.61
CA GLN A 38 -5.35 7.86 15.38
C GLN A 38 -6.28 7.58 14.20
N PHE A 39 -7.60 7.62 14.42
CA PHE A 39 -8.55 7.43 13.33
C PHE A 39 -8.51 8.56 12.30
N MET A 40 -8.95 8.25 11.09
CA MET A 40 -9.13 9.24 10.03
C MET A 40 -10.53 9.86 10.08
N ASN A 41 -10.62 11.08 9.57
CA ASN A 41 -11.87 11.77 9.29
C ASN A 41 -12.32 11.48 7.84
N PRO A 42 -13.59 11.10 7.61
CA PRO A 42 -14.13 10.95 6.26
C PRO A 42 -13.88 12.20 5.39
N GLY A 43 -13.44 12.01 4.15
CA GLY A 43 -13.26 13.09 3.17
C GLY A 43 -12.02 13.96 3.36
N GLN A 44 -11.27 13.79 4.45
CA GLN A 44 -9.99 14.44 4.65
C GLN A 44 -8.88 13.65 3.94
N THR A 45 -8.01 14.36 3.21
CA THR A 45 -6.83 13.77 2.55
C THR A 45 -5.70 13.59 3.57
N TYR A 46 -5.05 12.43 3.54
CA TYR A 46 -3.90 12.10 4.38
C TYR A 46 -2.73 11.63 3.51
N LYS A 47 -1.50 11.95 3.94
CA LYS A 47 -0.28 11.37 3.36
C LYS A 47 0.06 10.09 4.14
N PHE A 48 0.32 9.01 3.42
CA PHE A 48 0.78 7.75 3.99
C PHE A 48 2.19 7.44 3.52
N THR A 49 2.98 6.85 4.41
CA THR A 49 4.26 6.23 4.08
C THR A 49 4.11 4.72 4.25
N LEU A 50 4.31 3.96 3.18
CA LEU A 50 4.27 2.50 3.19
C LEU A 50 5.68 1.96 3.06
N ASP A 51 6.10 1.15 4.01
CA ASP A 51 7.32 0.37 3.89
C ASP A 51 7.04 -0.90 3.08
N LEU A 52 7.64 -0.99 1.88
CA LEU A 52 7.51 -2.15 0.99
C LEU A 52 8.56 -3.23 1.27
N TRP A 53 9.41 -3.04 2.27
CA TRP A 53 10.57 -3.87 2.59
C TRP A 53 11.63 -3.87 1.48
N ALA A 54 12.69 -4.65 1.67
CA ALA A 54 13.82 -4.70 0.77
C ALA A 54 13.62 -5.70 -0.37
N THR A 55 14.15 -5.36 -1.55
CA THR A 55 14.34 -6.30 -2.66
C THR A 55 15.61 -5.93 -3.42
N SER A 56 16.13 -6.86 -4.22
CA SER A 56 17.22 -6.62 -5.17
C SER A 56 16.83 -7.25 -6.49
N ASN A 57 16.54 -6.41 -7.49
CA ASN A 57 16.09 -6.87 -8.80
C ASN A 57 16.67 -6.00 -9.92
N ILE A 58 17.01 -6.65 -11.04
CA ILE A 58 17.38 -5.97 -12.28
C ILE A 58 16.20 -6.05 -13.23
N PHE A 59 15.56 -4.92 -13.51
CA PHE A 59 14.56 -4.83 -14.56
C PHE A 59 15.25 -4.89 -15.91
N ARG A 60 15.24 -6.07 -16.54
CA ARG A 60 15.91 -6.30 -17.82
C ARG A 60 15.21 -5.55 -18.95
N LYS A 61 15.89 -5.38 -20.09
CA LYS A 61 15.29 -4.79 -21.28
C LYS A 61 13.97 -5.51 -21.64
N GLY A 62 12.92 -4.72 -21.87
CA GLY A 62 11.58 -5.24 -22.19
C GLY A 62 10.70 -5.49 -20.96
N HIS A 63 11.27 -5.58 -19.78
CA HIS A 63 10.51 -5.64 -18.54
C HIS A 63 9.90 -4.28 -18.20
N ARG A 64 8.87 -4.27 -17.37
CA ARG A 64 8.23 -3.06 -16.87
C ARG A 64 8.15 -3.09 -15.35
N LEU A 65 8.52 -1.97 -14.77
CA LEU A 65 8.25 -1.67 -13.37
C LEU A 65 6.76 -1.36 -13.18
N ARG A 66 6.10 -2.04 -12.24
CA ARG A 66 4.71 -1.78 -11.87
C ARG A 66 4.57 -1.63 -10.36
N LEU A 67 3.71 -0.71 -9.96
CA LEU A 67 3.18 -0.59 -8.60
C LEU A 67 1.69 -0.95 -8.62
N GLU A 68 1.28 -1.88 -7.77
CA GLU A 68 -0.14 -2.19 -7.55
C GLU A 68 -0.56 -1.63 -6.19
N VAL A 69 -1.60 -0.80 -6.15
CA VAL A 69 -2.12 -0.19 -4.92
C VAL A 69 -3.52 -0.74 -4.65
N SER A 70 -3.80 -1.10 -3.41
CA SER A 70 -5.10 -1.62 -2.98
C SER A 70 -5.33 -1.31 -1.49
N SER A 71 -6.34 -1.94 -0.89
CA SER A 71 -6.71 -1.81 0.53
C SER A 71 -6.84 -3.15 1.25
N SER A 72 -6.28 -4.23 0.67
CA SER A 72 -6.22 -5.54 1.32
C SER A 72 -5.17 -6.43 0.66
N ASN A 73 -4.59 -7.34 1.44
CA ASN A 73 -3.74 -8.41 0.94
C ASN A 73 -3.90 -9.63 1.86
N PHE A 74 -5.04 -10.30 1.72
CA PHE A 74 -5.40 -11.48 2.51
C PHE A 74 -4.91 -12.76 1.82
N PRO A 75 -4.41 -13.78 2.55
CA PRO A 75 -4.35 -13.89 4.01
C PRO A 75 -3.04 -13.39 4.63
N ARG A 76 -2.17 -12.73 3.86
CA ARG A 76 -0.88 -12.21 4.38
C ARG A 76 -1.10 -11.23 5.54
N PHE A 77 -2.12 -10.38 5.44
CA PHE A 77 -2.57 -9.50 6.51
C PHE A 77 -4.05 -9.73 6.81
N ASP A 78 -4.44 -9.56 8.07
CA ASP A 78 -5.84 -9.52 8.48
C ASP A 78 -6.54 -8.35 7.76
N ARG A 79 -7.78 -8.57 7.34
CA ARG A 79 -8.53 -7.53 6.64
C ARG A 79 -8.98 -6.46 7.64
N ASN A 80 -8.85 -5.19 7.29
CA ASN A 80 -9.58 -4.14 7.99
C ASN A 80 -11.10 -4.30 7.82
N LEU A 81 -11.87 -4.06 8.88
CA LEU A 81 -13.33 -4.04 8.83
C LEU A 81 -13.89 -2.66 8.43
N ASN A 82 -13.01 -1.68 8.27
CA ASN A 82 -13.29 -0.29 7.94
C ASN A 82 -14.18 0.45 8.94
N THR A 83 -14.13 0.04 10.20
CA THR A 83 -14.80 0.71 11.34
C THR A 83 -13.76 1.33 12.27
N SER A 84 -14.19 2.21 13.18
CA SER A 84 -13.35 2.64 14.31
C SER A 84 -13.41 1.68 15.50
N GLU A 85 -14.11 0.56 15.36
CA GLU A 85 -14.29 -0.42 16.43
C GLU A 85 -13.09 -1.37 16.49
N ASP A 86 -13.05 -2.18 17.54
CA ASP A 86 -12.01 -3.18 17.71
C ASP A 86 -12.17 -4.33 16.69
N GLY A 87 -11.11 -4.62 15.94
CA GLY A 87 -11.13 -5.57 14.83
C GLY A 87 -11.28 -7.04 15.24
N PHE A 88 -11.07 -7.36 16.53
CA PHE A 88 -11.22 -8.72 17.06
C PHE A 88 -12.63 -9.01 17.55
N SER A 89 -13.31 -8.00 18.11
CA SER A 89 -14.67 -8.12 18.64
C SER A 89 -15.75 -7.78 17.62
N THR A 90 -15.45 -6.89 16.67
CA THR A 90 -16.39 -6.46 15.64
C THR A 90 -16.52 -7.52 14.55
N ARG A 91 -17.75 -7.81 14.12
CA ARG A 91 -18.03 -8.76 13.03
C ARG A 91 -18.69 -8.16 11.80
N GLN A 92 -18.98 -6.86 11.82
CA GLN A 92 -19.71 -6.17 10.77
C GLN A 92 -18.76 -5.27 9.96
N PRO A 93 -18.25 -5.73 8.81
CA PRO A 93 -17.44 -4.90 7.94
C PRO A 93 -18.30 -3.82 7.28
N VAL A 94 -17.72 -2.64 7.11
CA VAL A 94 -18.31 -1.56 6.30
C VAL A 94 -17.53 -1.45 4.99
N ALA A 95 -18.23 -1.30 3.86
CA ALA A 95 -17.56 -1.04 2.59
C ALA A 95 -16.94 0.36 2.61
N ALA A 96 -15.69 0.48 2.16
CA ALA A 96 -14.98 1.76 2.07
C ALA A 96 -14.67 2.11 0.60
N THR A 97 -14.93 3.36 0.22
CA THR A 97 -14.46 3.93 -1.05
C THR A 97 -13.16 4.66 -0.78
N ASN A 98 -12.05 4.04 -1.16
CA ASN A 98 -10.71 4.62 -1.00
C ASN A 98 -10.25 5.27 -2.31
N VAL A 99 -9.65 6.45 -2.20
CA VAL A 99 -9.17 7.25 -3.35
C VAL A 99 -7.68 7.50 -3.20
N ILE A 100 -6.92 7.25 -4.26
CA ILE A 100 -5.50 7.58 -4.33
C ILE A 100 -5.36 8.86 -5.15
N PHE A 101 -4.92 9.94 -4.50
CA PHE A 101 -4.59 11.18 -5.18
C PHE A 101 -3.18 11.10 -5.77
N HIS A 102 -3.06 11.40 -7.07
CA HIS A 102 -1.78 11.45 -7.77
C HIS A 102 -1.86 12.56 -8.83
N ASP A 103 -1.66 13.79 -8.37
CA ASP A 103 -1.73 15.01 -9.16
C ASP A 103 -0.63 16.00 -8.71
N ALA A 104 -0.56 17.18 -9.35
CA ALA A 104 0.48 18.17 -9.07
C ALA A 104 0.48 18.71 -7.62
N GLN A 105 -0.65 18.63 -6.92
CA GLN A 105 -0.77 19.03 -5.50
C GLN A 105 -0.58 17.84 -4.56
N HIS A 106 -0.81 16.61 -5.04
CA HIS A 106 -0.70 15.37 -4.30
C HIS A 106 0.27 14.40 -4.99
N LEU A 107 1.58 14.62 -4.77
CA LEU A 107 2.65 13.85 -5.41
C LEU A 107 2.86 12.47 -4.75
N SER A 108 1.86 11.58 -4.81
CA SER A 108 2.04 10.17 -4.43
C SER A 108 3.15 9.55 -5.27
N ALA A 109 4.13 8.89 -4.66
CA ALA A 109 5.31 8.41 -5.36
C ALA A 109 5.83 7.08 -4.80
N LEU A 110 6.49 6.32 -5.67
CA LEU A 110 7.32 5.18 -5.29
C LEU A 110 8.78 5.61 -5.22
N ILE A 111 9.42 5.44 -4.07
CA ILE A 111 10.83 5.80 -3.88
C ILE A 111 11.69 4.55 -4.07
N LEU A 112 12.62 4.60 -5.04
CA LEU A 112 13.45 3.47 -5.43
C LEU A 112 14.93 3.78 -5.17
N PRO A 113 15.66 2.90 -4.44
CA PRO A 113 17.11 3.01 -4.32
C PRO A 113 17.78 2.49 -5.61
N ILE A 114 17.81 3.31 -6.66
CA ILE A 114 18.43 2.94 -7.94
C ILE A 114 19.94 2.82 -7.75
N VAL A 115 20.48 1.63 -8.07
CA VAL A 115 21.92 1.37 -8.12
C VAL A 115 22.38 1.48 -9.58
N PRO A 116 23.24 2.46 -9.94
CA PRO A 116 23.80 2.56 -11.28
C PRO A 116 24.66 1.34 -11.61
N VAL A 117 24.60 0.90 -12.86
CA VAL A 117 25.56 -0.08 -13.38
C VAL A 117 26.90 0.64 -13.58
N PRO A 118 28.05 0.03 -13.19
CA PRO A 118 29.38 0.57 -13.48
C PRO A 118 29.62 0.82 -14.97
#